data_AF-A0A8S9TN77-F1
#
_entry.id   AF-A0A8S9TN77-F1
#
_cell.length_a   1.000
_cell.length_b   1.000
_cell.length_c   1.000
_cell.angle_alpha   90.00
_cell.angle_beta   90.00
_cell.angle_gamma   90.00
#
_symmetry.space_group_name_H-M   'P 1'
#
loop_
_entity.id
_entity.type
_entity.pdbx_description
1 polymer ?
#
loop_
_entity_poly.entity_id
_entity_poly.type
_entity_poly.pdbx_seq_one_letter_code
_entity_poly.pdbx_strand_id
1 'polypeptide(L)'
;MNRLSFILLLCATFLWSGNASIVDSDASALQQEDALLKGLHVLYPEPNAQYKSPLVFRFQMVTPDFSSLMAAYTGHRWLCLQLDNTWRRCIPIESGDLMIESIDSGNHTARLVMIDSATPETGKKLLQSEDVTFTVLSDEGLAASLKQLRLDELALYGPEFGEADIWSLLRWFQQRRSEGAANHVAHATGDMTANTPYNSPTNPPLLVIGVKTRVIDGFPFRQAIRRTWASKDSLPANVRVLFAACRLPGDASEDVRQAIAYELKIYGGDLLTDVLDCEDSYATLPHKVKEFLHLVGTDHALRRAGYVMIADEDVYVRADVFAEQLAAFEPLTDLYAGHVKEGNTFLPERDPQRRYYLPESVYPLDEFPPFAWGPHYLMSMDVVNFIANNREELQGLGCLDDVTITLWLLAIQVHPQHIAQFQNLREAPCTNDLLAYADLRPSAMQIIHTNLKSGRNFCHSFNRYTWDKDAKKAELA
;
A
#
# COMPACT_ATOMS: atom_id res chain seq x y z
N MET A 1 25.94 7.97 12.04
CA MET A 1 24.75 8.19 12.90
C MET A 1 23.73 7.16 12.47
N ASN A 2 23.26 6.33 13.42
CA ASN A 2 22.88 4.92 13.20
C ASN A 2 21.47 4.70 12.61
N ARG A 3 21.29 3.57 11.91
CA ARG A 3 20.00 3.03 11.40
C ARG A 3 18.85 3.10 12.42
N LEU A 4 19.15 2.97 13.72
CA LEU A 4 18.16 3.11 14.80
C LEU A 4 17.50 4.50 14.85
N SER A 5 18.21 5.58 14.49
CA SER A 5 17.67 6.95 14.52
C SER A 5 16.65 7.20 13.39
N PHE A 6 16.76 6.49 12.27
CA PHE A 6 15.80 6.57 11.15
C PHE A 6 14.44 5.97 11.54
N ILE A 7 14.47 4.80 12.19
CA ILE A 7 13.27 4.11 12.69
C ILE A 7 12.60 4.94 13.80
N LEU A 8 13.38 5.49 14.74
CA LEU A 8 12.85 6.31 15.83
C LEU A 8 12.19 7.60 15.32
N LEU A 9 12.74 8.28 14.30
CA LEU A 9 12.14 9.52 13.78
C LEU A 9 10.86 9.29 12.97
N LEU A 10 10.77 8.19 12.20
CA LEU A 10 9.52 7.79 11.53
C LEU A 10 8.43 7.35 12.54
N CYS A 11 8.83 6.89 13.72
CA CYS A 11 7.90 6.50 14.79
C CYS A 11 7.59 7.63 15.82
N ALA A 12 8.34 8.74 15.85
CA ALA A 12 8.34 9.69 16.97
C ALA A 12 7.15 10.68 17.06
N THR A 13 6.05 10.49 16.31
CA THR A 13 4.85 11.34 16.46
C THR A 13 3.88 10.89 17.56
N PHE A 14 4.20 9.85 18.34
CA PHE A 14 3.40 9.40 19.47
C PHE A 14 3.99 9.83 20.83
N LEU A 15 3.61 11.01 21.32
CA LEU A 15 3.61 11.32 22.75
C LEU A 15 2.35 12.10 23.11
N TRP A 16 1.35 11.39 23.65
CA TRP A 16 0.20 11.99 24.31
C TRP A 16 0.59 12.39 25.74
N SER A 17 0.49 13.67 26.06
CA SER A 17 0.75 14.22 27.38
C SER A 17 -0.45 14.01 28.30
N GLY A 18 -0.41 12.97 29.12
CA GLY A 18 -1.34 12.76 30.24
C GLY A 18 -0.61 12.88 31.57
N ASN A 19 -0.81 13.99 32.28
CA ASN A 19 -0.32 14.17 33.65
C ASN A 19 -1.06 13.22 34.60
N ALA A 20 -0.33 12.33 35.27
CA ALA A 20 -0.81 11.61 36.45
C ALA A 20 0.07 11.97 37.65
N SER A 21 -0.56 12.51 38.69
CA SER A 21 0.06 12.91 39.95
C SER A 21 0.44 11.70 40.80
N ILE A 22 1.67 11.72 41.34
CA ILE A 22 2.24 10.71 42.24
C ILE A 22 1.72 10.93 43.67
N VAL A 23 1.22 9.86 44.30
CA VAL A 23 1.19 9.71 45.75
C VAL A 23 1.81 8.36 46.08
N ASP A 24 2.87 8.39 46.86
CA ASP A 24 3.71 7.25 47.23
C ASP A 24 3.23 6.60 48.54
N SER A 25 3.23 5.27 48.61
CA SER A 25 3.63 4.50 49.79
C SER A 25 3.58 2.98 49.52
N ASP A 26 4.77 2.46 49.30
CA ASP A 26 5.35 1.20 49.76
C ASP A 26 4.77 -0.19 49.41
N ALA A 27 5.72 -0.99 48.93
CA ALA A 27 5.87 -2.44 49.06
C ALA A 27 4.99 -3.37 48.20
N SER A 28 5.41 -3.57 46.94
CA SER A 28 5.79 -4.93 46.52
C SER A 28 6.77 -4.88 45.35
N ALA A 29 7.96 -5.44 45.60
CA ALA A 29 8.93 -5.76 44.56
C ALA A 29 8.39 -6.95 43.75
N LEU A 30 7.60 -6.65 42.73
CA LEU A 30 7.32 -7.51 41.57
C LEU A 30 7.35 -6.58 40.35
N GLN A 31 8.57 -6.27 39.89
CA GLN A 31 8.77 -5.59 38.61
C GLN A 31 8.09 -6.41 37.52
N GLN A 32 7.12 -5.78 36.86
CA GLN A 32 6.49 -6.16 35.60
C GLN A 32 7.36 -7.11 34.78
N GLU A 33 7.00 -8.39 34.78
CA GLU A 33 7.38 -9.29 33.70
C GLU A 33 6.94 -8.65 32.38
N ASP A 34 7.85 -8.60 31.41
CA ASP A 34 7.54 -8.13 30.07
C ASP A 34 6.46 -9.01 29.46
N ALA A 35 5.19 -8.60 29.62
CA ALA A 35 4.09 -9.25 28.92
C ALA A 35 4.41 -9.23 27.42
N LEU A 36 4.64 -10.42 26.84
CA LEU A 36 4.96 -10.62 25.43
C LEU A 36 3.89 -9.99 24.52
N LEU A 37 2.66 -9.89 25.02
CA LEU A 37 1.55 -9.20 24.37
C LEU A 37 1.17 -7.96 25.18
N LYS A 38 1.27 -6.78 24.57
CA LYS A 38 0.96 -5.48 25.17
C LYS A 38 -0.47 -5.02 24.85
N GLY A 39 -1.08 -5.52 23.77
CA GLY A 39 -2.43 -5.10 23.35
C GLY A 39 -3.05 -5.99 22.29
N LEU A 40 -4.38 -5.92 22.18
CA LEU A 40 -5.18 -6.63 21.18
C LEU A 40 -6.27 -5.68 20.67
N HIS A 41 -6.28 -5.42 19.36
CA HIS A 41 -7.19 -4.47 18.73
C HIS A 41 -7.95 -5.11 17.57
N VAL A 42 -9.23 -4.78 17.43
CA VAL A 42 -10.02 -5.09 16.23
C VAL A 42 -9.77 -3.97 15.22
N LEU A 43 -9.29 -4.32 14.02
CA LEU A 43 -9.04 -3.40 12.91
C LEU A 43 -10.26 -3.29 11.98
N TYR A 44 -10.91 -4.43 11.73
CA TYR A 44 -12.17 -4.49 11.00
C TYR A 44 -13.14 -5.44 11.73
N PRO A 45 -14.43 -5.09 11.87
CA PRO A 45 -15.06 -3.82 11.46
C PRO A 45 -14.51 -2.60 12.21
N GLU A 46 -14.64 -1.43 11.60
CA GLU A 46 -14.28 -0.14 12.21
C GLU A 46 -15.42 0.33 13.15
N PRO A 47 -15.09 1.05 14.23
CA PRO A 47 -16.09 1.61 15.12
C PRO A 47 -17.09 2.51 14.39
N ASN A 48 -18.37 2.23 14.57
CA ASN A 48 -19.52 2.93 14.01
C ASN A 48 -19.58 2.98 12.48
N ALA A 49 -18.86 2.09 11.80
CA ALA A 49 -18.94 1.93 10.36
C ALA A 49 -20.07 0.98 9.93
N GLN A 50 -20.47 1.11 8.67
CA GLN A 50 -21.51 0.31 8.04
C GLN A 50 -20.88 -0.73 7.12
N TYR A 51 -21.37 -1.96 7.18
CA TYR A 51 -20.86 -3.09 6.40
C TYR A 51 -21.98 -3.93 5.78
N LYS A 52 -21.59 -4.82 4.86
CA LYS A 52 -22.41 -5.90 4.31
C LYS A 52 -21.88 -7.25 4.76
N SER A 53 -22.81 -8.18 5.01
CA SER A 53 -22.56 -9.59 5.34
C SER A 53 -22.14 -10.40 4.10
N PRO A 54 -21.21 -11.37 4.21
CA PRO A 54 -20.44 -11.75 5.41
C PRO A 54 -19.28 -10.77 5.69
N LEU A 55 -18.91 -10.64 6.97
CA LEU A 55 -17.82 -9.76 7.41
C LEU A 55 -16.55 -10.56 7.70
N VAL A 56 -15.41 -10.00 7.27
CA VAL A 56 -14.07 -10.49 7.65
C VAL A 56 -13.58 -9.65 8.84
N PHE A 57 -13.37 -10.30 9.98
CA PHE A 57 -12.76 -9.68 11.15
C PHE A 57 -11.25 -9.67 11.00
N ARG A 58 -10.65 -8.49 11.17
CA ARG A 58 -9.20 -8.27 11.17
C ARG A 58 -8.80 -7.69 12.50
N PHE A 59 -7.60 -8.01 12.95
CA PHE A 59 -7.11 -7.62 14.25
C PHE A 59 -5.60 -7.43 14.26
N GLN A 60 -5.13 -6.75 15.30
CA GLN A 60 -3.73 -6.50 15.56
C GLN A 60 -3.38 -6.96 16.96
N MET A 61 -2.28 -7.71 17.06
CA MET A 61 -1.60 -8.00 18.31
C MET A 61 -0.44 -7.03 18.47
N VAL A 62 -0.41 -6.29 19.56
CA VAL A 62 0.68 -5.35 19.86
C VAL A 62 1.71 -6.07 20.70
N THR A 63 2.90 -6.28 20.17
CA THR A 63 4.00 -6.99 20.83
C THR A 63 5.34 -6.33 20.53
N PRO A 64 6.26 -6.24 21.50
CA PRO A 64 7.62 -5.76 21.25
C PRO A 64 8.47 -6.79 20.50
N ASP A 65 8.11 -8.07 20.55
CA ASP A 65 8.84 -9.16 19.90
C ASP A 65 7.85 -10.25 19.46
N PHE A 66 7.46 -10.19 18.18
CA PHE A 66 6.54 -11.13 17.58
C PHE A 66 7.10 -12.55 17.54
N SER A 67 8.41 -12.71 17.34
CA SER A 67 9.05 -14.03 17.30
C SER A 67 8.96 -14.73 18.66
N SER A 68 9.30 -14.02 19.73
CA SER A 68 9.16 -14.54 21.10
C SER A 68 7.70 -14.82 21.46
N LEU A 69 6.76 -13.99 21.03
CA LEU A 69 5.33 -14.22 21.24
C LEU A 69 4.88 -15.52 20.56
N MET A 70 5.20 -15.71 19.29
CA MET A 70 4.80 -16.91 18.55
C MET A 70 5.43 -18.16 19.17
N ALA A 71 6.73 -18.13 19.50
CA ALA A 71 7.41 -19.24 20.15
C ALA A 71 6.75 -19.66 21.48
N ALA A 72 6.20 -18.71 22.24
CA ALA A 72 5.55 -18.99 23.51
C ALA A 72 4.08 -19.43 23.38
N TYR A 73 3.36 -18.92 22.38
CA TYR A 73 1.89 -18.97 22.35
C TYR A 73 1.32 -19.94 21.30
N THR A 74 2.09 -20.31 20.28
CA THR A 74 1.68 -21.28 19.26
C THR A 74 1.22 -22.60 19.88
N GLY A 75 0.06 -23.10 19.46
CA GLY A 75 -0.55 -24.34 19.98
C GLY A 75 -1.12 -24.24 21.40
N HIS A 76 -1.03 -23.07 22.04
CA HIS A 76 -1.43 -22.87 23.43
C HIS A 76 -2.42 -21.72 23.64
N ARG A 77 -2.67 -20.94 22.59
CA ARG A 77 -3.51 -19.73 22.66
C ARG A 77 -4.46 -19.69 21.49
N TRP A 78 -5.70 -19.29 21.79
CA TRP A 78 -6.76 -19.10 20.83
C TRP A 78 -7.24 -17.67 20.90
N LEU A 79 -7.52 -17.11 19.74
CA LEU A 79 -8.22 -15.86 19.59
C LEU A 79 -9.68 -16.17 19.26
N CYS A 80 -10.58 -15.70 20.12
CA CYS A 80 -12.01 -15.98 20.03
C CYS A 80 -12.79 -14.69 19.79
N LEU A 81 -13.67 -14.73 18.80
CA LEU A 81 -14.61 -13.67 18.50
C LEU A 81 -15.87 -13.81 19.34
N GLN A 82 -16.23 -12.74 20.04
CA GLN A 82 -17.52 -12.60 20.69
C GLN A 82 -18.33 -11.54 19.92
N LEU A 83 -19.50 -11.93 19.42
CA LEU A 83 -20.43 -11.08 18.69
C LEU A 83 -21.75 -11.02 19.47
N ASP A 84 -22.20 -9.82 19.83
CA ASP A 84 -23.39 -9.58 20.66
C ASP A 84 -23.41 -10.44 21.93
N ASN A 85 -22.28 -10.45 22.63
CA ASN A 85 -22.02 -11.27 23.82
C ASN A 85 -22.05 -12.79 23.61
N THR A 86 -22.14 -13.26 22.36
CA THR A 86 -22.17 -14.69 22.01
C THR A 86 -20.84 -15.11 21.38
N TRP A 87 -20.26 -16.22 21.82
CA TRP A 87 -19.06 -16.78 21.20
C TRP A 87 -19.36 -17.27 19.79
N ARG A 88 -18.47 -16.94 18.86
CA ARG A 88 -18.58 -17.31 17.46
C ARG A 88 -17.46 -18.26 17.09
N ARG A 89 -16.40 -17.72 16.49
CA ARG A 89 -15.24 -18.47 16.00
C ARG A 89 -14.06 -18.27 16.92
N CYS A 90 -13.34 -19.35 17.19
CA CYS A 90 -12.02 -19.33 17.81
C CYS A 90 -11.00 -19.87 16.80
N ILE A 91 -9.90 -19.16 16.59
CA ILE A 91 -8.77 -19.63 15.79
C ILE A 91 -7.52 -19.69 16.68
N PRO A 92 -6.62 -20.67 16.47
CA PRO A 92 -5.28 -20.61 17.05
C PRO A 92 -4.56 -19.34 16.62
N ILE A 93 -3.71 -18.76 17.47
CA ILE A 93 -3.02 -17.50 17.13
C ILE A 93 -2.07 -17.62 15.93
N GLU A 94 -1.59 -18.83 15.65
CA GLU A 94 -0.73 -19.17 14.51
C GLU A 94 -1.50 -19.42 13.21
N SER A 95 -2.84 -19.42 13.26
CA SER A 95 -3.67 -19.66 12.10
C SER A 95 -3.60 -18.49 11.12
N GLY A 96 -3.36 -18.81 9.84
CA GLY A 96 -3.54 -17.88 8.73
C GLY A 96 -5.00 -17.73 8.28
N ASP A 97 -5.95 -18.42 8.94
CA ASP A 97 -7.36 -18.40 8.55
C ASP A 97 -8.01 -17.06 8.84
N LEU A 98 -8.87 -16.64 7.91
CA LEU A 98 -9.70 -15.47 8.11
C LEU A 98 -10.88 -15.80 9.03
N MET A 99 -11.14 -14.92 10.00
CA MET A 99 -12.39 -14.93 10.77
C MET A 99 -13.51 -14.32 9.94
N ILE A 100 -14.29 -15.16 9.26
CA ILE A 100 -15.41 -14.74 8.42
C ILE A 100 -16.72 -15.15 9.08
N GLU A 101 -17.62 -14.19 9.31
CA GLU A 101 -18.93 -14.43 9.91
C GLU A 101 -20.06 -13.87 9.05
N SER A 102 -21.11 -14.68 8.88
CA SER A 102 -22.40 -14.21 8.38
C SER A 102 -23.20 -13.63 9.54
N ILE A 103 -23.52 -12.35 9.43
CA ILE A 103 -24.21 -11.54 10.44
C ILE A 103 -25.51 -11.01 9.83
N ASP A 104 -26.59 -11.02 10.61
CA ASP A 104 -27.88 -10.46 10.20
C ASP A 104 -27.80 -8.93 10.10
N SER A 105 -28.77 -8.29 9.44
CA SER A 105 -28.82 -6.83 9.38
C SER A 105 -29.21 -6.25 10.74
N GLY A 106 -28.52 -5.20 11.18
CA GLY A 106 -28.73 -4.59 12.48
C GLY A 106 -27.49 -3.92 13.04
N ASN A 107 -27.60 -3.43 14.27
CA ASN A 107 -26.46 -2.93 15.05
C ASN A 107 -25.88 -4.08 15.86
N HIS A 108 -24.57 -4.24 15.77
CA HIS A 108 -23.83 -5.32 16.42
C HIS A 108 -22.67 -4.77 17.23
N THR A 109 -22.26 -5.53 18.24
CA THR A 109 -21.03 -5.27 18.99
C THR A 109 -20.13 -6.49 18.92
N ALA A 110 -18.86 -6.28 18.61
CA ALA A 110 -17.86 -7.34 18.59
C ALA A 110 -16.65 -7.01 19.45
N ARG A 111 -16.05 -8.06 20.02
CA ARG A 111 -14.73 -7.99 20.65
C ARG A 111 -13.96 -9.28 20.42
N LEU A 112 -12.64 -9.19 20.50
CA LEU A 112 -11.76 -10.34 20.47
C LEU A 112 -11.23 -10.61 21.88
N VAL A 113 -11.15 -11.89 22.21
CA VAL A 113 -10.66 -12.37 23.49
C VAL A 113 -9.62 -13.45 23.24
N MET A 114 -8.44 -13.27 23.81
CA MET A 114 -7.40 -14.30 23.83
C MET A 114 -7.63 -15.22 25.02
N ILE A 115 -7.65 -16.53 24.74
CA ILE A 115 -7.99 -17.59 25.69
C ILE A 115 -6.95 -18.71 25.58
N ASP A 116 -6.72 -19.43 26.67
CA ASP A 116 -5.79 -20.58 26.74
C ASP A 116 -6.42 -21.92 26.31
N SER A 117 -7.62 -21.90 25.73
CA SER A 117 -8.35 -23.08 25.25
C SER A 117 -9.15 -22.76 24.00
N ALA A 118 -9.37 -23.78 23.16
CA ALA A 118 -10.27 -23.71 22.01
C ALA A 118 -11.76 -23.57 22.40
N THR A 119 -12.11 -23.90 23.65
CA THR A 119 -13.47 -23.78 24.20
C THR A 119 -13.59 -22.49 25.04
N PRO A 120 -14.13 -21.40 24.48
CA PRO A 120 -14.07 -20.08 25.11
C PRO A 120 -14.89 -19.96 26.41
N GLU A 121 -15.84 -20.85 26.65
CA GLU A 121 -16.68 -20.86 27.86
C GLU A 121 -15.92 -21.34 29.10
N THR A 122 -14.94 -22.23 28.92
CA THR A 122 -14.19 -22.87 30.02
C THR A 122 -12.76 -22.39 30.13
N GLY A 123 -12.20 -21.83 29.05
CA GLY A 123 -10.84 -21.33 29.02
C GLY A 123 -10.64 -20.06 29.85
N LYS A 124 -9.43 -19.87 30.36
CA LYS A 124 -9.02 -18.66 31.06
C LYS A 124 -8.83 -17.53 30.05
N LYS A 125 -9.57 -16.44 30.24
CA LYS A 125 -9.37 -15.19 29.49
C LYS A 125 -8.04 -14.56 29.89
N LEU A 126 -7.21 -14.26 28.90
CA LEU A 126 -5.87 -13.69 29.11
C LEU A 126 -5.84 -12.20 28.79
N LEU A 127 -6.41 -11.83 27.63
CA LEU A 127 -6.49 -10.46 27.17
C LEU A 127 -7.77 -10.30 26.33
N GLN A 128 -8.33 -9.09 26.31
CA GLN A 128 -9.48 -8.77 25.46
C GLN A 128 -9.32 -7.39 24.83
N SER A 129 -9.87 -7.23 23.63
CA SER A 129 -9.99 -5.93 22.98
C SER A 129 -11.09 -5.08 23.61
N GLU A 130 -11.07 -3.79 23.28
CA GLU A 130 -12.24 -2.93 23.42
C GLU A 130 -13.41 -3.46 22.56
N ASP A 131 -14.62 -3.06 22.95
CA ASP A 131 -15.84 -3.36 22.20
C ASP A 131 -15.93 -2.44 20.98
N VAL A 132 -16.19 -3.03 19.82
CA VAL A 132 -16.42 -2.31 18.57
C VAL A 132 -17.89 -2.45 18.17
N THR A 133 -18.57 -1.31 18.07
CA THR A 133 -19.93 -1.21 17.55
C THR A 133 -19.91 -0.99 16.05
N PHE A 134 -20.79 -1.65 15.30
CA PHE A 134 -20.91 -1.47 13.84
C PHE A 134 -22.32 -1.83 13.38
N THR A 135 -22.67 -1.45 12.15
CA THR A 135 -23.98 -1.75 11.57
C THR A 135 -23.81 -2.64 10.34
N VAL A 136 -24.59 -3.71 10.27
CA VAL A 136 -24.73 -4.53 9.07
C VAL A 136 -26.00 -4.11 8.34
N LEU A 137 -25.87 -3.70 7.08
CA LEU A 137 -26.98 -3.25 6.25
C LEU A 137 -27.50 -4.40 5.36
N SER A 138 -28.77 -4.32 4.97
CA SER A 138 -29.28 -5.10 3.84
C SER A 138 -28.64 -4.60 2.53
N ASP A 139 -28.80 -5.36 1.45
CA ASP A 139 -28.29 -4.96 0.13
C ASP A 139 -28.89 -3.62 -0.33
N GLU A 140 -30.19 -3.42 -0.13
CA GLU A 140 -30.87 -2.16 -0.46
C GLU A 140 -30.40 -1.02 0.45
N GLY A 141 -30.19 -1.30 1.73
CA GLY A 141 -29.70 -0.33 2.71
C GLY A 141 -28.28 0.14 2.39
N LEU A 142 -27.41 -0.79 2.02
CA LEU A 142 -26.04 -0.49 1.60
C LEU A 142 -26.04 0.34 0.31
N ALA A 143 -26.82 -0.07 -0.70
CA ALA A 143 -26.91 0.66 -1.97
C ALA A 143 -27.42 2.10 -1.75
N ALA A 144 -28.41 2.29 -0.88
CA ALA A 144 -28.90 3.62 -0.51
C ALA A 144 -27.83 4.45 0.21
N SER A 145 -27.11 3.84 1.16
CA SER A 145 -26.03 4.51 1.89
C SER A 145 -24.88 4.93 0.96
N LEU A 146 -24.40 4.03 0.10
CA LEU A 146 -23.35 4.32 -0.89
C LEU A 146 -23.79 5.40 -1.89
N LYS A 147 -25.05 5.39 -2.31
CA LYS A 147 -25.60 6.44 -3.17
C LYS A 147 -25.60 7.79 -2.48
N GLN A 148 -26.00 7.86 -1.21
CA GLN A 148 -25.98 9.12 -0.45
C GLN A 148 -24.54 9.60 -0.25
N LEU A 149 -23.63 8.71 0.14
CA LEU A 149 -22.21 9.02 0.29
C LEU A 149 -21.61 9.58 -1.00
N ARG A 150 -21.97 9.01 -2.16
CA ARG A 150 -21.52 9.52 -3.46
C ARG A 150 -22.03 10.94 -3.74
N LEU A 151 -23.26 11.27 -3.34
CA LEU A 151 -23.80 12.62 -3.47
C LEU A 151 -23.06 13.60 -2.55
N ASP A 152 -22.74 13.17 -1.33
CA ASP A 152 -22.00 13.98 -0.37
C ASP A 152 -20.55 14.22 -0.86
N GLU A 153 -19.89 13.19 -1.40
CA GLU A 153 -18.58 13.29 -2.05
C GLU A 153 -18.62 14.27 -3.25
N LEU A 154 -19.64 14.16 -4.11
CA LEU A 154 -19.80 15.08 -5.25
C LEU A 154 -20.02 16.53 -4.80
N ALA A 155 -20.77 16.73 -3.70
CA ALA A 155 -20.99 18.06 -3.14
C ALA A 155 -19.71 18.66 -2.55
N LEU A 156 -18.83 17.82 -1.98
CA LEU A 156 -17.60 18.26 -1.31
C LEU A 156 -16.40 18.41 -2.27
N TYR A 157 -16.25 17.48 -3.22
CA TYR A 157 -15.09 17.37 -4.11
C TYR A 157 -15.38 17.80 -5.56
N GLY A 158 -16.64 18.04 -5.90
CA GLY A 158 -17.06 18.49 -7.22
C GLY A 158 -17.32 17.36 -8.21
N PRO A 159 -17.86 17.68 -9.41
CA PRO A 159 -18.32 16.70 -10.39
C PRO A 159 -17.19 15.91 -11.07
N GLU A 160 -15.99 16.49 -11.15
CA GLU A 160 -14.83 15.86 -11.81
C GLU A 160 -14.27 14.65 -11.04
N PHE A 161 -14.58 14.56 -9.74
CA PHE A 161 -14.13 13.53 -8.81
C PHE A 161 -14.45 12.10 -9.26
N GLY A 162 -15.64 11.89 -9.82
CA GLY A 162 -16.12 10.58 -10.22
C GLY A 162 -15.65 10.12 -11.61
N GLU A 163 -15.14 11.04 -12.41
CA GLU A 163 -14.72 10.72 -13.77
C GLU A 163 -13.42 9.90 -13.79
N ALA A 164 -12.53 10.12 -12.81
CA ALA A 164 -11.25 9.45 -12.65
C ALA A 164 -11.35 7.91 -12.66
N ASP A 165 -12.44 7.37 -12.11
CA ASP A 165 -12.69 5.93 -12.04
C ASP A 165 -13.27 5.34 -13.34
N ILE A 166 -13.60 6.18 -14.32
CA ILE A 166 -14.36 5.82 -15.53
C ILE A 166 -13.53 6.05 -16.81
N TRP A 167 -12.46 6.85 -16.74
CA TRP A 167 -11.60 7.14 -17.89
C TRP A 167 -10.81 5.91 -18.34
N SER A 168 -11.14 5.36 -19.51
CA SER A 168 -10.23 4.47 -20.24
C SER A 168 -9.28 5.29 -21.11
N LEU A 169 -8.10 4.71 -21.39
CA LEU A 169 -7.11 5.28 -22.32
C LEU A 169 -7.74 5.67 -23.66
N LEU A 170 -8.53 4.76 -24.25
CA LEU A 170 -9.16 4.99 -25.56
C LEU A 170 -10.22 6.09 -25.50
N ARG A 171 -11.05 6.14 -24.45
CA ARG A 171 -12.06 7.19 -24.29
C ARG A 171 -11.41 8.56 -24.15
N TRP A 172 -10.35 8.65 -23.33
CA TRP A 172 -9.55 9.87 -23.20
C TRP A 172 -8.94 10.30 -24.53
N PHE A 173 -8.33 9.36 -25.25
CA PHE A 173 -7.70 9.64 -26.55
C PHE A 173 -8.71 10.13 -27.59
N GLN A 174 -9.87 9.46 -27.70
CA GLN A 174 -10.94 9.85 -28.63
C GLN A 174 -11.47 11.26 -28.33
N GLN A 175 -11.68 11.58 -27.05
CA GLN A 175 -12.11 12.93 -26.68
C GLN A 175 -11.07 13.98 -27.05
N ARG A 176 -9.79 13.75 -26.72
CA ARG A 176 -8.70 14.68 -27.07
C ARG A 176 -8.54 14.87 -28.57
N ARG A 177 -8.78 13.82 -29.37
CA ARG A 177 -8.83 13.95 -30.84
C ARG A 177 -10.01 14.81 -31.29
N SER A 178 -11.18 14.66 -30.68
CA SER A 178 -12.36 15.49 -31.00
C SER A 178 -12.16 16.96 -30.62
N GLU A 179 -11.54 17.24 -29.46
CA GLU A 179 -11.17 18.60 -29.02
C GLU A 179 -10.08 19.21 -29.92
N GLY A 180 -9.07 18.41 -30.32
CA GLY A 180 -8.05 18.82 -31.28
C GLY A 180 -8.62 19.09 -32.69
N ALA A 181 -9.60 18.30 -33.13
CA ALA A 181 -10.32 18.51 -34.38
C ALA A 181 -11.25 19.74 -34.32
N ALA A 182 -11.85 20.03 -33.16
CA ALA A 182 -12.64 21.25 -32.94
C ALA A 182 -11.76 22.51 -32.89
N ASN A 183 -10.53 22.39 -32.37
CA ASN A 183 -9.54 23.48 -32.31
C ASN A 183 -8.78 23.70 -33.63
N HIS A 184 -9.04 22.93 -34.69
CA HIS A 184 -8.51 23.19 -36.04
C HIS A 184 -9.15 24.40 -36.77
N VAL A 185 -9.88 25.27 -36.04
CA VAL A 185 -10.29 26.62 -36.49
C VAL A 185 -9.49 27.75 -35.82
N ALA A 186 -8.50 27.45 -34.97
CA ALA A 186 -7.58 28.47 -34.43
C ALA A 186 -6.13 27.98 -34.37
N HIS A 187 -5.25 28.85 -34.87
CA HIS A 187 -3.84 28.66 -35.21
C HIS A 187 -2.87 28.02 -34.21
N ALA A 188 -1.85 27.41 -34.85
CA ALA A 188 -0.40 27.48 -34.56
C ALA A 188 0.26 26.42 -33.68
N THR A 189 1.08 25.61 -34.36
CA THR A 189 2.49 25.30 -34.05
C THR A 189 3.02 25.84 -32.72
N GLY A 190 3.04 24.97 -31.71
CA GLY A 190 3.90 25.09 -30.54
C GLY A 190 4.78 23.85 -30.48
N ASP A 191 6.02 23.97 -30.92
CA ASP A 191 7.08 23.02 -30.64
C ASP A 191 7.38 23.11 -29.13
N MET A 192 6.90 22.13 -28.37
CA MET A 192 7.29 21.94 -26.97
C MET A 192 8.26 20.77 -26.90
N THR A 193 9.51 21.04 -27.27
CA THR A 193 10.65 20.31 -26.70
C THR A 193 10.74 20.69 -25.22
N ALA A 194 9.97 19.99 -24.38
CA ALA A 194 10.09 20.08 -22.94
C ALA A 194 11.38 19.37 -22.49
N ASN A 195 12.52 20.01 -22.72
CA ASN A 195 13.68 19.81 -21.87
C ASN A 195 13.27 20.20 -20.46
N THR A 196 12.93 19.22 -19.63
CA THR A 196 12.71 19.43 -18.20
C THR A 196 14.03 19.95 -17.59
N PRO A 197 14.05 21.12 -16.94
CA PRO A 197 15.28 21.77 -16.48
C PRO A 197 15.99 21.03 -15.32
N TYR A 198 15.45 19.89 -14.88
CA TYR A 198 15.96 19.08 -13.76
C TYR A 198 16.72 17.83 -14.20
N ASN A 199 17.03 17.68 -15.50
CA ASN A 199 18.02 16.73 -16.01
C ASN A 199 19.44 17.34 -16.05
N SER A 200 19.70 18.42 -15.30
CA SER A 200 21.06 18.94 -15.21
C SER A 200 21.91 18.00 -14.34
N PRO A 201 23.12 17.61 -14.79
CA PRO A 201 24.07 16.85 -13.99
C PRO A 201 24.45 17.50 -12.65
N THR A 202 23.99 18.71 -12.36
CA THR A 202 24.40 19.50 -11.20
C THR A 202 23.46 19.38 -10.00
N ASN A 203 22.26 18.81 -10.13
CA ASN A 203 21.35 18.61 -9.00
C ASN A 203 20.59 17.27 -9.11
N PRO A 204 21.13 16.16 -8.58
CA PRO A 204 20.47 14.87 -8.65
C PRO A 204 19.20 14.85 -7.78
N PRO A 205 18.18 14.02 -8.11
CA PRO A 205 17.00 13.89 -7.28
C PRO A 205 17.37 13.27 -5.92
N LEU A 206 16.67 13.64 -4.85
CA LEU A 206 16.77 12.93 -3.57
C LEU A 206 16.08 11.56 -3.65
N LEU A 207 14.90 11.53 -4.25
CA LEU A 207 14.02 10.36 -4.31
C LEU A 207 13.54 10.13 -5.75
N VAL A 208 13.68 8.90 -6.24
CA VAL A 208 13.03 8.42 -7.45
C VAL A 208 11.91 7.46 -7.06
N ILE A 209 10.69 7.71 -7.51
CA ILE A 209 9.52 6.84 -7.27
C ILE A 209 9.17 6.14 -8.58
N GLY A 210 9.39 4.83 -8.64
CA GLY A 210 8.94 3.95 -9.71
C GLY A 210 7.55 3.41 -9.43
N VAL A 211 6.56 3.85 -10.21
CA VAL A 211 5.18 3.38 -10.10
C VAL A 211 4.98 2.19 -11.03
N LYS A 212 4.86 0.98 -10.46
CA LYS A 212 4.46 -0.24 -11.18
C LYS A 212 3.05 -0.03 -11.72
N THR A 213 2.90 -0.03 -13.03
CA THR A 213 1.61 0.20 -13.69
C THR A 213 1.42 -0.76 -14.86
N ARG A 214 0.16 -1.02 -15.19
CA ARG A 214 -0.21 -1.72 -16.44
C ARG A 214 -0.26 -0.72 -17.58
N VAL A 215 0.30 -1.06 -18.74
CA VAL A 215 0.44 -0.10 -19.84
C VAL A 215 -0.92 0.43 -20.33
N ILE A 216 -1.93 -0.44 -20.49
CA ILE A 216 -3.28 -0.06 -20.93
C ILE A 216 -4.19 0.26 -19.72
N ASP A 217 -4.49 -0.75 -18.90
CA ASP A 217 -5.52 -0.65 -17.84
C ASP A 217 -5.09 0.24 -16.66
N GLY A 218 -3.81 0.54 -16.55
CA GLY A 218 -3.26 1.43 -15.52
C GLY A 218 -3.49 2.92 -15.81
N PHE A 219 -4.00 3.26 -17.00
CA PHE A 219 -4.21 4.65 -17.40
C PHE A 219 -5.00 5.50 -16.38
N PRO A 220 -6.17 5.08 -15.83
CA PRO A 220 -6.89 5.89 -14.86
C PRO A 220 -6.06 6.20 -13.60
N PHE A 221 -5.27 5.23 -13.13
CA PHE A 221 -4.37 5.39 -11.98
C PHE A 221 -3.24 6.38 -12.28
N ARG A 222 -2.57 6.23 -13.43
CA ARG A 222 -1.54 7.19 -13.85
C ARG A 222 -2.08 8.62 -13.88
N GLN A 223 -3.29 8.81 -14.39
CA GLN A 223 -3.91 10.13 -14.43
C GLN A 223 -4.31 10.65 -13.06
N ALA A 224 -4.77 9.81 -12.14
CA ALA A 224 -5.00 10.21 -10.77
C ALA A 224 -3.68 10.64 -10.09
N ILE A 225 -2.61 9.86 -10.24
CA ILE A 225 -1.29 10.18 -9.69
C ILE A 225 -0.77 11.53 -10.23
N ARG A 226 -0.79 11.74 -11.56
CA ARG A 226 -0.36 13.00 -12.20
C ARG A 226 -1.18 14.21 -11.77
N ARG A 227 -2.47 14.03 -11.44
CA ARG A 227 -3.37 15.11 -10.97
C ARG A 227 -3.30 15.35 -9.47
N THR A 228 -2.67 14.45 -8.72
CA THR A 228 -2.65 14.48 -7.25
C THR A 228 -1.23 14.64 -6.73
N TRP A 229 -0.70 13.63 -6.04
CA TRP A 229 0.56 13.70 -5.31
C TRP A 229 1.79 13.82 -6.21
N ALA A 230 1.70 13.42 -7.48
CA ALA A 230 2.75 13.63 -8.48
C ALA A 230 2.48 14.84 -9.40
N SER A 231 1.51 15.70 -9.07
CA SER A 231 1.26 16.92 -9.84
C SER A 231 2.42 17.90 -9.70
N LYS A 232 2.62 18.73 -10.73
CA LYS A 232 3.69 19.73 -10.77
C LYS A 232 3.68 20.67 -9.55
N ASP A 233 2.50 20.98 -9.02
CA ASP A 233 2.31 21.90 -7.90
C ASP A 233 2.47 21.22 -6.52
N SER A 234 2.62 19.89 -6.51
CA SER A 234 2.69 19.10 -5.27
C SER A 234 3.98 18.30 -5.15
N LEU A 235 4.59 17.92 -6.27
CA LEU A 235 5.80 17.13 -6.28
C LEU A 235 7.02 18.02 -5.98
N PRO A 236 7.81 17.71 -4.95
CA PRO A 236 9.04 18.47 -4.66
C PRO A 236 10.03 18.39 -5.83
N ALA A 237 10.82 19.46 -6.02
CA ALA A 237 11.75 19.56 -7.15
C ALA A 237 12.86 18.48 -7.16
N ASN A 238 13.19 17.94 -5.98
CA ASN A 238 14.15 16.85 -5.79
C ASN A 238 13.49 15.46 -5.79
N VAL A 239 12.22 15.33 -6.17
CA VAL A 239 11.53 14.05 -6.32
C VAL A 239 11.22 13.83 -7.79
N ARG A 240 11.42 12.60 -8.28
CA ARG A 240 11.08 12.20 -9.64
C ARG A 240 10.13 11.02 -9.60
N VAL A 241 9.05 11.07 -10.37
CA VAL A 241 8.07 9.99 -10.49
C VAL A 241 8.13 9.47 -11.91
N LEU A 242 8.28 8.15 -12.06
CA LEU A 242 8.34 7.46 -13.34
C LEU A 242 7.37 6.27 -13.32
N PHE A 243 6.61 6.09 -14.39
CA PHE A 243 5.69 4.98 -14.54
C PHE A 243 6.40 3.79 -15.18
N ALA A 244 6.71 2.78 -14.37
CA ALA A 244 7.31 1.52 -14.79
C ALA A 244 6.23 0.64 -15.45
N ALA A 245 6.05 0.84 -16.75
CA ALA A 245 5.23 0.01 -17.62
C ALA A 245 6.11 -0.83 -18.53
N CYS A 246 5.74 -2.09 -18.74
CA CYS A 246 6.40 -2.94 -19.73
C CYS A 246 5.92 -2.63 -21.15
N ARG A 247 6.56 -3.26 -22.14
CA ARG A 247 6.18 -3.10 -23.55
C ARG A 247 4.73 -3.45 -23.78
N LEU A 248 4.14 -2.69 -24.69
CA LEU A 248 2.80 -2.97 -25.19
C LEU A 248 2.77 -4.36 -25.87
N PRO A 249 1.71 -5.17 -25.63
CA PRO A 249 1.56 -6.45 -26.30
C PRO A 249 1.63 -6.34 -27.83
N GLY A 250 2.25 -7.33 -28.48
CA GLY A 250 2.42 -7.37 -29.94
C GLY A 250 1.09 -7.36 -30.72
N ASP A 251 0.02 -7.84 -30.09
CA ASP A 251 -1.34 -7.91 -30.63
C ASP A 251 -2.21 -6.68 -30.27
N ALA A 252 -1.65 -5.68 -29.59
CA ALA A 252 -2.38 -4.45 -29.28
C ALA A 252 -2.82 -3.71 -30.57
N SER A 253 -4.06 -3.22 -30.55
CA SER A 253 -4.66 -2.52 -31.69
C SER A 253 -3.96 -1.20 -32.01
N GLU A 254 -4.10 -0.75 -33.25
CA GLU A 254 -3.53 0.52 -33.70
C GLU A 254 -4.05 1.72 -32.90
N ASP A 255 -5.34 1.72 -32.53
CA ASP A 255 -5.91 2.76 -31.68
C ASP A 255 -5.25 2.82 -30.29
N VAL A 256 -4.92 1.66 -29.70
CA VAL A 256 -4.20 1.60 -28.42
C VAL A 256 -2.77 2.11 -28.59
N ARG A 257 -2.07 1.71 -29.65
CA ARG A 257 -0.71 2.19 -29.96
C ARG A 257 -0.69 3.71 -30.09
N GLN A 258 -1.65 4.28 -30.85
CA GLN A 258 -1.77 5.72 -31.01
C GLN A 258 -2.12 6.42 -29.69
N ALA A 259 -2.98 5.84 -28.86
CA ALA A 259 -3.34 6.41 -27.58
C ALA A 259 -2.17 6.44 -26.59
N ILE A 260 -1.37 5.37 -26.52
CA ILE A 260 -0.14 5.32 -25.70
C ILE A 260 0.91 6.32 -26.22
N ALA A 261 1.14 6.36 -27.53
CA ALA A 261 2.05 7.33 -28.13
C ALA A 261 1.61 8.77 -27.84
N TYR A 262 0.30 9.02 -27.83
CA TYR A 262 -0.25 10.33 -27.47
C TYR A 262 -0.08 10.64 -25.98
N GLU A 263 -0.26 9.67 -25.08
CA GLU A 263 0.04 9.82 -23.65
C GLU A 263 1.51 10.18 -23.43
N LEU A 264 2.44 9.40 -24.00
CA LEU A 264 3.89 9.64 -23.92
C LEU A 264 4.25 11.07 -24.36
N LYS A 265 3.66 11.53 -25.46
CA LYS A 265 3.89 12.86 -26.01
C LYS A 265 3.40 13.98 -25.07
N ILE A 266 2.20 13.84 -24.50
CA ILE A 266 1.58 14.89 -23.69
C ILE A 266 2.25 15.01 -22.32
N TYR A 267 2.73 13.91 -21.75
CA TYR A 267 3.32 13.88 -20.40
C TYR A 267 4.85 13.86 -20.40
N GLY A 268 5.49 14.04 -21.56
CA GLY A 268 6.94 14.26 -21.64
C GLY A 268 7.77 13.03 -21.28
N GLY A 269 7.26 11.82 -21.55
CA GLY A 269 8.02 10.57 -21.41
C GLY A 269 8.18 10.06 -19.98
N ASP A 270 7.26 10.39 -19.06
CA ASP A 270 7.23 9.79 -17.71
C ASP A 270 6.82 8.30 -17.70
N LEU A 271 6.24 7.80 -18.80
CA LEU A 271 5.87 6.41 -19.01
C LEU A 271 7.00 5.64 -19.72
N LEU A 272 7.52 4.59 -19.08
CA LEU A 272 8.73 3.89 -19.52
C LEU A 272 8.48 2.69 -20.45
N THR A 273 7.30 2.63 -21.08
CA THR A 273 6.84 1.47 -21.87
C THR A 273 7.77 1.06 -23.02
N ASP A 274 8.53 1.99 -23.60
CA ASP A 274 9.45 1.73 -24.72
C ASP A 274 10.90 1.52 -24.26
N VAL A 275 11.15 1.66 -22.96
CA VAL A 275 12.50 1.64 -22.36
C VAL A 275 12.73 0.36 -21.55
N LEU A 276 11.70 -0.14 -20.86
CA LEU A 276 11.82 -1.35 -20.05
C LEU A 276 11.70 -2.61 -20.91
N ASP A 277 12.72 -3.46 -20.91
CA ASP A 277 12.72 -4.73 -21.63
C ASP A 277 11.96 -5.82 -20.87
N CYS A 278 10.65 -5.63 -20.78
CA CYS A 278 9.74 -6.58 -20.15
C CYS A 278 8.41 -6.66 -20.92
N GLU A 279 7.65 -7.73 -20.65
CA GLU A 279 6.28 -7.90 -21.14
C GLU A 279 5.31 -7.66 -19.98
N ASP A 280 4.19 -6.98 -20.25
CA ASP A 280 3.22 -6.62 -19.20
C ASP A 280 2.41 -7.84 -18.77
N SER A 281 2.96 -8.61 -17.82
CA SER A 281 2.30 -9.75 -17.21
C SER A 281 2.48 -9.73 -15.71
N TYR A 282 1.42 -10.08 -14.98
CA TYR A 282 1.51 -10.25 -13.52
C TYR A 282 2.50 -11.35 -13.14
N ALA A 283 2.64 -12.38 -13.99
CA ALA A 283 3.56 -13.50 -13.75
C ALA A 283 5.05 -13.09 -13.83
N THR A 284 5.36 -11.93 -14.41
CA THR A 284 6.72 -11.43 -14.61
C THR A 284 6.96 -10.12 -13.85
N LEU A 285 6.15 -9.84 -12.83
CA LEU A 285 6.24 -8.61 -12.03
C LEU A 285 7.65 -8.37 -11.44
N PRO A 286 8.39 -9.39 -10.91
CA PRO A 286 9.75 -9.16 -10.45
C PRO A 286 10.69 -8.71 -11.57
N HIS A 287 10.48 -9.18 -12.80
CA HIS A 287 11.26 -8.75 -13.97
C HIS A 287 10.99 -7.28 -14.30
N LYS A 288 9.73 -6.83 -14.27
CA LYS A 288 9.38 -5.40 -14.43
C LYS A 288 10.13 -4.50 -13.43
N VAL A 289 10.16 -4.90 -12.16
CA VAL A 289 10.89 -4.16 -11.12
C VAL A 289 12.39 -4.17 -11.41
N LYS A 290 12.96 -5.34 -11.75
CA LYS A 290 14.37 -5.48 -12.08
C LYS A 290 14.81 -4.58 -13.24
N GLU A 291 14.02 -4.53 -14.32
CA GLU A 291 14.28 -3.64 -15.47
C GLU A 291 14.25 -2.17 -15.07
N PHE A 292 13.27 -1.78 -14.25
CA PHE A 292 13.18 -0.41 -13.75
C PHE A 292 14.40 -0.03 -12.89
N LEU A 293 14.80 -0.91 -11.96
CA LEU A 293 15.96 -0.68 -11.10
C LEU A 293 17.26 -0.66 -11.90
N HIS A 294 17.39 -1.49 -12.92
CA HIS A 294 18.51 -1.46 -13.85
C HIS A 294 18.59 -0.12 -14.59
N LEU A 295 17.48 0.38 -15.12
CA LEU A 295 17.41 1.71 -15.74
C LEU A 295 17.86 2.81 -14.76
N VAL A 296 17.34 2.80 -13.53
CA VAL A 296 17.69 3.81 -12.51
C VAL A 296 19.16 3.75 -12.13
N GLY A 297 19.74 2.55 -11.95
CA GLY A 297 21.15 2.37 -11.59
C GLY A 297 22.13 2.69 -12.72
N THR A 298 21.70 2.62 -13.98
CA THR A 298 22.55 2.87 -15.16
C THR A 298 22.42 4.28 -15.72
N ASP A 299 21.26 4.93 -15.56
CA ASP A 299 21.04 6.30 -16.04
C ASP A 299 21.94 7.32 -15.32
N HIS A 300 22.54 8.24 -16.07
CA HIS A 300 23.50 9.23 -15.55
C HIS A 300 22.93 10.19 -14.50
N ALA A 301 21.65 10.53 -14.59
CA ALA A 301 20.99 11.43 -13.65
C ALA A 301 20.39 10.66 -12.47
N LEU A 302 19.66 9.56 -12.74
CA LEU A 302 18.91 8.83 -11.72
C LEU A 302 19.81 8.03 -10.77
N ARG A 303 20.96 7.50 -11.24
CA ARG A 303 21.90 6.71 -10.41
C ARG A 303 22.54 7.48 -9.26
N ARG A 304 22.33 8.80 -9.22
CA ARG A 304 22.85 9.71 -8.21
C ARG A 304 21.80 10.09 -7.18
N ALA A 305 20.62 9.48 -7.24
CA ALA A 305 19.61 9.69 -6.22
C ALA A 305 20.05 9.11 -4.87
N GLY A 306 19.50 9.65 -3.78
CA GLY A 306 19.72 9.07 -2.44
C GLY A 306 18.92 7.77 -2.27
N TYR A 307 17.67 7.81 -2.73
CA TYR A 307 16.70 6.75 -2.51
C TYR A 307 15.86 6.43 -3.75
N VAL A 308 15.38 5.19 -3.82
CA VAL A 308 14.42 4.73 -4.82
C VAL A 308 13.26 4.07 -4.11
N MET A 309 12.04 4.58 -4.32
CA MET A 309 10.81 3.95 -3.88
C MET A 309 10.19 3.21 -5.05
N ILE A 310 9.73 1.99 -4.81
CA ILE A 310 8.82 1.28 -5.69
C ILE A 310 7.42 1.39 -5.09
N ALA A 311 6.42 1.68 -5.92
CA ALA A 311 5.02 1.76 -5.51
C ALA A 311 4.10 1.13 -6.57
N ASP A 312 2.98 0.55 -6.17
CA ASP A 312 1.90 0.17 -7.09
C ASP A 312 1.13 1.41 -7.57
N GLU A 313 0.44 1.28 -8.72
CA GLU A 313 -0.39 2.34 -9.30
C GLU A 313 -1.58 2.76 -8.42
N ASP A 314 -1.92 1.96 -7.40
CA ASP A 314 -3.02 2.20 -6.45
C ASP A 314 -2.55 2.73 -5.08
N VAL A 315 -1.36 3.34 -5.05
CA VAL A 315 -0.79 3.97 -3.85
C VAL A 315 -0.89 5.49 -3.90
N TYR A 316 -1.36 6.07 -2.80
CA TYR A 316 -1.20 7.50 -2.52
C TYR A 316 0.06 7.73 -1.69
N VAL A 317 0.96 8.62 -2.13
CA VAL A 317 2.20 8.97 -1.41
C VAL A 317 2.19 10.44 -1.02
N ARG A 318 2.44 10.77 0.25
CA ARG A 318 2.74 12.14 0.69
C ARG A 318 4.18 12.51 0.34
N ALA A 319 4.45 12.64 -0.95
CA ALA A 319 5.81 12.78 -1.48
C ALA A 319 6.56 14.01 -0.95
N ASP A 320 5.84 15.07 -0.61
CA ASP A 320 6.35 16.28 0.03
C ASP A 320 6.92 15.98 1.43
N VAL A 321 6.08 15.43 2.31
CA VAL A 321 6.47 15.08 3.68
C VAL A 321 7.53 13.98 3.68
N PHE A 322 7.40 13.01 2.79
CA PHE A 322 8.34 11.90 2.74
C PHE A 322 9.73 12.38 2.29
N ALA A 323 9.80 13.24 1.26
CA ALA A 323 11.08 13.81 0.83
C ALA A 323 11.71 14.70 1.91
N GLU A 324 10.90 15.49 2.65
CA GLU A 324 11.38 16.29 3.78
C GLU A 324 12.00 15.40 4.87
N GLN A 325 11.33 14.30 5.23
CA GLN A 325 11.85 13.35 6.20
C GLN A 325 13.13 12.68 5.71
N LEU A 326 13.21 12.26 4.45
CA LEU A 326 14.44 11.67 3.88
C LEU A 326 15.60 12.67 3.82
N ALA A 327 15.31 13.95 3.58
CA ALA A 327 16.33 15.01 3.54
C ALA A 327 16.94 15.33 4.91
N ALA A 328 16.28 14.95 6.00
CA ALA A 328 16.81 15.11 7.35
C ALA A 328 17.98 14.15 7.67
N PHE A 329 18.26 13.19 6.79
CA PHE A 329 19.33 12.22 6.94
C PHE A 329 20.37 12.36 5.84
N GLU A 330 21.63 12.11 6.19
CA GLU A 330 22.61 11.71 5.17
C GLU A 330 22.09 10.46 4.45
N PRO A 331 22.29 10.32 3.12
CA PRO A 331 21.83 9.16 2.37
C PRO A 331 22.25 7.86 3.07
N LEU A 332 21.25 7.11 3.52
CA LEU A 332 21.48 5.82 4.16
C LEU A 332 22.01 4.83 3.12
N THR A 333 22.81 3.87 3.58
CA THR A 333 23.25 2.71 2.80
C THR A 333 22.59 1.45 3.36
N ASP A 334 22.57 0.38 2.56
CA ASP A 334 21.99 -0.92 2.92
C ASP A 334 20.54 -0.82 3.43
N LEU A 335 19.77 0.12 2.88
CA LEU A 335 18.39 0.37 3.25
C LEU A 335 17.47 -0.42 2.32
N TYR A 336 16.61 -1.23 2.93
CA TYR A 336 15.40 -1.78 2.32
C TYR A 336 14.30 -1.67 3.37
N ALA A 337 13.24 -0.92 3.10
CA ALA A 337 12.25 -0.57 4.11
C ALA A 337 10.83 -0.46 3.53
N GLY A 338 9.81 -0.78 4.33
CA GLY A 338 8.40 -0.67 3.92
C GLY A 338 7.46 -1.28 4.96
N HIS A 339 6.25 -1.68 4.54
CA HIS A 339 5.38 -2.46 5.42
C HIS A 339 5.91 -3.90 5.47
N VAL A 340 6.56 -4.33 6.56
CA VAL A 340 7.20 -5.64 6.62
C VAL A 340 6.19 -6.71 6.99
N LYS A 341 6.23 -7.83 6.26
CA LYS A 341 5.55 -9.09 6.59
C LYS A 341 6.56 -10.06 7.15
N GLU A 342 6.17 -10.77 8.20
CA GLU A 342 6.99 -11.78 8.86
C GLU A 342 6.14 -12.91 9.46
N GLY A 343 6.77 -14.06 9.69
CA GLY A 343 6.14 -15.27 10.22
C GLY A 343 4.97 -15.77 9.39
N ASN A 344 3.98 -16.37 10.07
CA ASN A 344 2.84 -17.05 9.44
C ASN A 344 1.80 -16.11 8.79
N THR A 345 2.11 -14.82 8.63
CA THR A 345 1.18 -13.84 8.06
C THR A 345 1.04 -13.98 6.55
N PHE A 346 2.06 -14.51 5.87
CA PHE A 346 2.04 -14.76 4.43
C PHE A 346 2.91 -15.99 4.10
N LEU A 347 2.26 -17.09 3.73
CA LEU A 347 2.92 -18.35 3.41
C LEU A 347 2.97 -18.58 1.89
N PRO A 348 3.96 -19.35 1.38
CA PRO A 348 3.97 -19.82 0.00
C PRO A 348 2.64 -20.52 -0.35
N GLU A 349 1.91 -19.97 -1.31
CA GLU A 349 0.63 -20.53 -1.76
C GLU A 349 0.88 -21.78 -2.60
N ARG A 350 0.40 -22.94 -2.13
CA ARG A 350 0.67 -24.24 -2.77
C ARG A 350 -0.46 -24.72 -3.68
N ASP A 351 -1.61 -24.05 -3.67
CA ASP A 351 -2.72 -24.39 -4.56
C ASP A 351 -2.51 -23.78 -5.96
N PRO A 352 -2.39 -24.59 -7.03
CA PRO A 352 -2.19 -24.10 -8.40
C PRO A 352 -3.34 -23.25 -8.95
N GLN A 353 -4.50 -23.22 -8.29
CA GLN A 353 -5.64 -22.39 -8.69
C GLN A 353 -5.58 -20.98 -8.10
N ARG A 354 -4.68 -20.72 -7.17
CA ARG A 354 -4.58 -19.44 -6.45
C ARG A 354 -3.60 -18.50 -7.15
N ARG A 355 -3.90 -17.20 -7.07
CA ARG A 355 -3.17 -16.13 -7.78
C ARG A 355 -1.66 -16.10 -7.50
N TYR A 356 -1.26 -16.50 -6.30
CA TYR A 356 0.13 -16.42 -5.83
C TYR A 356 0.82 -17.79 -5.78
N TYR A 357 0.29 -18.77 -6.53
CA TYR A 357 0.81 -20.13 -6.55
C TYR A 357 2.34 -20.15 -6.74
N LEU A 358 3.00 -20.80 -5.80
CA LEU A 358 4.44 -21.00 -5.74
C LEU A 358 4.71 -22.48 -5.44
N PRO A 359 5.08 -23.30 -6.44
CA PRO A 359 5.33 -24.71 -6.23
C PRO A 359 6.53 -24.95 -5.31
N GLU A 360 6.47 -26.04 -4.53
CA GLU A 360 7.56 -26.48 -3.65
C GLU A 360 8.87 -26.74 -4.42
N SER A 361 8.77 -27.19 -5.67
CA SER A 361 9.92 -27.39 -6.56
C SER A 361 10.66 -26.09 -6.92
N VAL A 362 10.00 -24.92 -6.79
CA VAL A 362 10.60 -23.59 -7.01
C VAL A 362 11.01 -22.96 -5.68
N TYR A 363 10.21 -23.15 -4.63
CA TYR A 363 10.50 -22.65 -3.28
C TYR A 363 10.20 -23.71 -2.23
N PRO A 364 11.21 -24.46 -1.76
CA PRO A 364 11.02 -25.63 -0.90
C PRO A 364 10.80 -25.29 0.57
N LEU A 365 10.99 -24.03 0.98
CA LEU A 365 10.77 -23.61 2.36
C LEU A 365 9.28 -23.36 2.62
N ASP A 366 8.82 -23.66 3.83
CA ASP A 366 7.43 -23.49 4.24
C ASP A 366 7.06 -22.04 4.55
N GLU A 367 8.05 -21.19 4.81
CA GLU A 367 7.86 -19.79 5.18
C GLU A 367 8.78 -18.90 4.34
N PHE A 368 8.31 -17.68 4.04
CA PHE A 368 9.16 -16.64 3.48
C PHE A 368 10.02 -16.00 4.57
N PRO A 369 11.25 -15.53 4.24
CA PRO A 369 11.94 -14.61 5.15
C PRO A 369 11.10 -13.32 5.31
N PRO A 370 11.31 -12.52 6.36
CA PRO A 370 10.69 -11.21 6.46
C PRO A 370 10.92 -10.41 5.18
N PHE A 371 9.90 -9.73 4.66
CA PHE A 371 9.96 -8.99 3.39
C PHE A 371 9.14 -7.70 3.45
N ALA A 372 9.55 -6.65 2.72
CA ALA A 372 8.74 -5.44 2.60
C ALA A 372 7.65 -5.65 1.54
N TRP A 373 6.39 -5.46 1.93
CA TRP A 373 5.23 -5.88 1.15
C TRP A 373 5.06 -5.11 -0.17
N GLY A 374 4.60 -5.82 -1.20
CA GLY A 374 4.62 -5.39 -2.60
C GLY A 374 4.04 -4.02 -2.96
N PRO A 375 3.01 -3.46 -2.28
CA PRO A 375 2.45 -2.19 -2.71
C PRO A 375 3.41 -1.02 -2.63
N HIS A 376 4.34 -1.01 -1.67
CA HIS A 376 5.34 0.05 -1.58
C HIS A 376 6.54 -0.32 -0.70
N TYR A 377 7.74 0.00 -1.18
CA TYR A 377 8.99 -0.14 -0.43
C TYR A 377 10.04 0.85 -0.92
N LEU A 378 10.97 1.20 -0.04
CA LEU A 378 12.07 2.12 -0.23
C LEU A 378 13.40 1.37 -0.21
N MET A 379 14.31 1.74 -1.11
CA MET A 379 15.69 1.26 -1.15
C MET A 379 16.66 2.44 -1.17
N SER A 380 17.84 2.27 -0.57
CA SER A 380 18.96 3.16 -0.82
C SER A 380 19.60 2.89 -2.18
N MET A 381 20.29 3.88 -2.74
CA MET A 381 20.85 3.76 -4.10
C MET A 381 21.94 2.69 -4.24
N ASP A 382 22.71 2.39 -3.19
CA ASP A 382 23.68 1.28 -3.21
C ASP A 382 22.99 -0.10 -3.36
N VAL A 383 21.84 -0.29 -2.73
CA VAL A 383 20.99 -1.48 -2.90
C VAL A 383 20.46 -1.58 -4.34
N VAL A 384 20.02 -0.46 -4.91
CA VAL A 384 19.57 -0.40 -6.32
C VAL A 384 20.72 -0.71 -7.28
N ASN A 385 21.91 -0.16 -7.02
CA ASN A 385 23.09 -0.43 -7.83
C ASN A 385 23.51 -1.90 -7.77
N PHE A 386 23.38 -2.56 -6.62
CA PHE A 386 23.61 -4.01 -6.54
C PHE A 386 22.68 -4.77 -7.50
N ILE A 387 21.37 -4.49 -7.46
CA ILE A 387 20.41 -5.14 -8.36
C ILE A 387 20.71 -4.82 -9.83
N ALA A 388 20.95 -3.55 -10.14
CA ALA A 388 21.23 -3.07 -11.49
C ALA A 388 22.48 -3.74 -12.10
N ASN A 389 23.54 -3.93 -11.29
CA ASN A 389 24.80 -4.53 -11.72
C ASN A 389 24.74 -6.06 -11.85
N ASN A 390 23.79 -6.72 -11.19
CA ASN A 390 23.61 -8.17 -11.20
C ASN A 390 22.32 -8.59 -11.92
N ARG A 391 21.82 -7.76 -12.85
CA ARG A 391 20.53 -7.95 -13.53
C ARG A 391 20.40 -9.35 -14.17
N GLU A 392 21.47 -9.85 -14.76
CA GLU A 392 21.47 -11.13 -15.49
C GLU A 392 21.48 -12.34 -14.55
N GLU A 393 22.15 -12.23 -13.41
CA GLU A 393 22.30 -13.29 -12.41
C GLU A 393 21.07 -13.42 -11.50
N LEU A 394 20.36 -12.31 -11.27
CA LEU A 394 19.21 -12.24 -10.36
C LEU A 394 17.94 -12.81 -11.01
N GLN A 395 17.51 -13.97 -10.53
CA GLN A 395 16.30 -14.67 -10.99
C GLN A 395 15.10 -14.37 -10.10
N GLY A 396 13.93 -14.22 -10.73
CA GLY A 396 12.67 -13.93 -10.03
C GLY A 396 11.96 -15.17 -9.48
N LEU A 397 11.19 -14.98 -8.42
CA LEU A 397 10.36 -16.00 -7.78
C LEU A 397 8.90 -15.85 -8.19
N GLY A 398 8.52 -16.46 -9.32
CA GLY A 398 7.14 -16.39 -9.83
C GLY A 398 6.66 -14.95 -10.01
N CYS A 399 5.45 -14.65 -9.52
CA CYS A 399 4.82 -13.32 -9.56
C CYS A 399 5.14 -12.43 -8.34
N LEU A 400 5.96 -12.90 -7.39
CA LEU A 400 6.18 -12.27 -6.09
C LEU A 400 7.38 -11.34 -6.13
N ASP A 401 7.19 -10.09 -6.57
CA ASP A 401 8.28 -9.11 -6.67
C ASP A 401 8.86 -8.73 -5.30
N ASP A 402 8.01 -8.60 -4.29
CA ASP A 402 8.40 -8.28 -2.92
C ASP A 402 9.30 -9.34 -2.27
N VAL A 403 8.88 -10.61 -2.33
CA VAL A 403 9.68 -11.74 -1.83
C VAL A 403 10.96 -11.90 -2.66
N THR A 404 10.86 -11.76 -3.99
CA THR A 404 12.02 -11.84 -4.89
C THR A 404 13.11 -10.83 -4.51
N ILE A 405 12.74 -9.56 -4.37
CA ILE A 405 13.67 -8.48 -4.02
C ILE A 405 14.32 -8.80 -2.67
N THR A 406 13.54 -9.20 -1.67
CA THR A 406 14.05 -9.60 -0.35
C THR A 406 15.12 -10.68 -0.46
N LEU A 407 14.87 -11.75 -1.23
CA LEU A 407 15.82 -12.85 -1.39
C LEU A 407 17.13 -12.40 -2.03
N TRP A 408 17.08 -11.49 -3.02
CA TRP A 408 18.29 -10.90 -3.61
C TRP A 408 19.09 -10.09 -2.60
N LEU A 409 18.40 -9.33 -1.74
CA LEU A 409 19.02 -8.45 -0.75
C LEU A 409 19.59 -9.20 0.46
N LEU A 410 19.02 -10.35 0.82
CA LEU A 410 19.59 -11.23 1.84
C LEU A 410 20.97 -11.76 1.43
N ALA A 411 21.25 -11.92 0.14
CA ALA A 411 22.58 -12.33 -0.34
C ALA A 411 23.69 -11.32 0.00
N ILE A 412 23.33 -10.06 0.26
CA ILE A 412 24.23 -8.99 0.70
C ILE A 412 23.93 -8.52 2.14
N GLN A 413 23.23 -9.33 2.95
CA GLN A 413 22.90 -9.05 4.35
C GLN A 413 22.08 -7.77 4.57
N VAL A 414 21.30 -7.36 3.56
CA VAL A 414 20.34 -6.28 3.67
C VAL A 414 18.99 -6.87 4.08
N HIS A 415 18.54 -6.52 5.29
CA HIS A 415 17.28 -6.99 5.86
C HIS A 415 16.20 -5.90 5.78
N PRO A 416 14.92 -6.26 5.58
CA PRO A 416 13.85 -5.29 5.52
C PRO A 416 13.64 -4.58 6.86
N GLN A 417 13.27 -3.30 6.80
CA GLN A 417 12.98 -2.47 7.96
C GLN A 417 11.53 -1.96 7.89
N HIS A 418 10.81 -2.06 9.00
CA HIS A 418 9.40 -1.68 9.03
C HIS A 418 9.20 -0.16 9.10
N ILE A 419 8.31 0.36 8.25
CA ILE A 419 7.77 1.73 8.29
C ILE A 419 6.28 1.64 8.66
N ALA A 420 5.91 2.06 9.87
CA ALA A 420 4.53 1.97 10.36
C ALA A 420 3.52 2.82 9.57
N GLN A 421 4.00 3.90 8.96
CA GLN A 421 3.21 4.86 8.15
C GLN A 421 2.96 4.38 6.72
N PHE A 422 3.48 3.20 6.36
CA PHE A 422 3.24 2.52 5.10
C PHE A 422 2.15 1.48 5.33
N GLN A 423 0.92 1.79 4.91
CA GLN A 423 -0.24 0.92 5.14
C GLN A 423 -1.03 0.67 3.86
N ASN A 424 -2.06 -0.15 3.99
CA ASN A 424 -2.94 -0.57 2.92
C ASN A 424 -4.34 -0.82 3.48
N LEU A 425 -5.33 -0.58 2.63
CA LEU A 425 -6.73 -0.66 3.00
C LEU A 425 -7.20 -2.09 3.30
N ARG A 426 -6.52 -3.11 2.76
CA ARG A 426 -6.90 -4.52 3.00
C ARG A 426 -6.61 -4.99 4.43
N GLU A 427 -5.65 -4.38 5.10
CA GLU A 427 -5.18 -4.83 6.42
C GLU A 427 -5.54 -3.88 7.55
N ALA A 428 -5.49 -2.57 7.31
CA ALA A 428 -5.71 -1.56 8.34
C ALA A 428 -6.58 -0.41 7.82
N PRO A 429 -7.43 0.17 8.70
CA PRO A 429 -8.17 1.37 8.38
C PRO A 429 -7.24 2.57 8.20
N CYS A 430 -7.76 3.61 7.54
CA CYS A 430 -7.01 4.82 7.29
C CYS A 430 -6.66 5.56 8.60
N THR A 431 -5.40 5.99 8.73
CA THR A 431 -4.91 6.87 9.81
C THR A 431 -4.27 8.15 9.25
N ASN A 432 -4.26 9.24 10.02
CA ASN A 432 -3.91 10.57 9.49
C ASN A 432 -2.41 10.83 9.36
N ASP A 433 -1.59 9.99 9.97
CA ASP A 433 -0.13 10.04 10.00
C ASP A 433 0.53 9.20 8.89
N LEU A 434 -0.26 8.57 8.02
CA LEU A 434 0.25 7.76 6.91
C LEU A 434 1.08 8.61 5.93
N LEU A 435 2.18 8.01 5.46
CA LEU A 435 3.03 8.52 4.38
C LEU A 435 2.65 7.89 3.04
N ALA A 436 2.29 6.60 3.06
CA ALA A 436 1.86 5.86 1.89
C ALA A 436 0.67 4.97 2.24
N TYR A 437 -0.39 5.03 1.43
CA TYR A 437 -1.59 4.22 1.60
C TYR A 437 -1.99 3.56 0.30
N ALA A 438 -2.08 2.23 0.31
CA ALA A 438 -2.29 1.38 -0.86
C ALA A 438 -3.71 0.81 -0.97
N ASP A 439 -3.96 0.12 -2.09
CA ASP A 439 -5.24 -0.48 -2.47
C ASP A 439 -6.37 0.53 -2.72
N LEU A 440 -5.99 1.73 -3.16
CA LEU A 440 -6.90 2.85 -3.38
C LEU A 440 -7.43 2.90 -4.81
N ARG A 441 -8.67 3.36 -4.99
CA ARG A 441 -9.18 3.80 -6.29
C ARG A 441 -8.54 5.11 -6.75
N PRO A 442 -8.54 5.39 -8.06
CA PRO A 442 -8.17 6.70 -8.61
C PRO A 442 -8.90 7.86 -7.92
N SER A 443 -10.21 7.73 -7.69
CA SER A 443 -10.99 8.75 -6.98
C SER A 443 -10.53 8.90 -5.51
N ALA A 444 -10.32 7.82 -4.78
CA ALA A 444 -9.82 7.89 -3.40
C ALA A 444 -8.53 8.74 -3.27
N MET A 445 -7.60 8.61 -4.22
CA MET A 445 -6.40 9.46 -4.28
C MET A 445 -6.73 10.94 -4.42
N GLN A 446 -7.76 11.29 -5.20
CA GLN A 446 -8.22 12.67 -5.37
C GLN A 446 -8.89 13.21 -4.10
N ILE A 447 -9.68 12.39 -3.38
CA ILE A 447 -10.22 12.76 -2.06
C ILE A 447 -9.07 13.13 -1.13
N ILE A 448 -8.11 12.21 -0.96
CA ILE A 448 -6.98 12.39 -0.05
C ILE A 448 -6.23 13.66 -0.41
N HIS A 449 -5.90 13.85 -1.69
CA HIS A 449 -5.19 15.05 -2.14
C HIS A 449 -5.97 16.33 -1.87
N THR A 450 -7.26 16.35 -2.16
CA THR A 450 -8.10 17.52 -1.96
C THR A 450 -8.25 17.84 -0.48
N ASN A 451 -8.32 16.81 0.37
CA ASN A 451 -8.30 16.97 1.82
C ASN A 451 -7.04 17.67 2.29
N LEU A 452 -5.87 17.14 1.93
CA LEU A 452 -4.58 17.70 2.32
C LEU A 452 -4.40 19.14 1.81
N LYS A 453 -4.73 19.42 0.53
CA LYS A 453 -4.67 20.78 -0.04
C LYS A 453 -5.63 21.76 0.62
N SER A 454 -6.73 21.27 1.18
CA SER A 454 -7.72 22.09 1.91
C SER A 454 -7.47 22.16 3.42
N GLY A 455 -6.36 21.63 3.93
CA GLY A 455 -6.06 21.59 5.36
C GLY A 455 -6.94 20.64 6.18
N ARG A 456 -7.64 19.71 5.51
CA ARG A 456 -8.36 18.61 6.17
C ARG A 456 -7.42 17.44 6.44
N ASN A 457 -7.82 16.60 7.39
CA ASN A 457 -7.15 15.36 7.72
C ASN A 457 -7.08 14.40 6.52
N PHE A 458 -5.99 13.62 6.41
CA PHE A 458 -5.78 12.64 5.33
C PHE A 458 -6.99 11.72 5.14
N CYS A 459 -7.52 11.16 6.24
CA CYS A 459 -8.65 10.23 6.26
C CYS A 459 -10.01 10.91 6.37
N HIS A 460 -10.12 12.22 6.12
CA HIS A 460 -11.41 12.89 6.14
C HIS A 460 -12.33 12.25 5.08
N SER A 461 -13.57 11.96 5.49
CA SER A 461 -14.55 11.18 4.72
C SER A 461 -14.05 9.80 4.26
N PHE A 462 -13.18 9.16 5.03
CA PHE A 462 -12.77 7.78 4.76
C PHE A 462 -14.00 6.86 4.76
N ASN A 463 -14.14 6.08 3.69
CA ASN A 463 -15.08 4.98 3.63
C ASN A 463 -14.44 3.84 2.84
N ARG A 464 -14.36 2.66 3.45
CA ARG A 464 -13.71 1.50 2.86
C ARG A 464 -14.27 1.16 1.47
N TYR A 465 -15.59 1.18 1.28
CA TYR A 465 -16.22 0.75 0.02
C TYR A 465 -15.96 1.72 -1.14
N THR A 466 -15.92 3.02 -0.87
CA THR A 466 -15.64 4.02 -1.92
C THR A 466 -14.14 4.15 -2.19
N TRP A 467 -13.29 3.82 -1.21
CA TRP A 467 -11.85 3.93 -1.36
C TRP A 467 -11.18 2.66 -1.92
N ASP A 468 -11.71 1.46 -1.64
CA ASP A 468 -11.13 0.18 -2.03
C ASP A 468 -11.19 -0.06 -3.55
N LYS A 469 -10.03 -0.23 -4.20
CA LYS A 469 -9.91 -0.54 -5.64
C LYS A 469 -10.75 -1.72 -6.11
N ASP A 470 -10.97 -2.72 -5.27
CA ASP A 470 -11.64 -3.97 -5.63
C ASP A 470 -13.14 -3.99 -5.31
N ALA A 471 -13.68 -3.02 -4.55
CA ALA A 471 -15.07 -3.09 -4.09
C ALA A 471 -16.16 -3.11 -5.22
N LYS A 472 -15.84 -2.76 -6.47
CA LYS A 472 -16.77 -2.96 -7.61
C LYS A 472 -17.01 -4.44 -7.93
N LYS A 473 -16.09 -5.34 -7.57
CA LYS A 473 -16.29 -6.78 -7.73
C LYS A 473 -17.35 -7.34 -6.76
N ALA A 474 -17.63 -6.63 -5.67
CA ALA A 474 -18.65 -7.01 -4.69
C ALA A 474 -20.08 -6.53 -5.06
N GLU A 475 -20.23 -5.69 -6.09
CA GLU A 475 -21.53 -5.28 -6.63
C GLU A 475 -22.01 -6.20 -7.78
N LEU A 476 -21.16 -7.14 -8.23
CA LEU A 476 -21.41 -8.04 -9.36
C LEU A 476 -21.22 -9.54 -9.04
N ALA A 477 -21.12 -9.88 -7.75
CA ALA A 477 -21.18 -11.26 -7.24
C ALA A 477 -22.30 -11.33 -6.19
#